data_AF-A0A969Y695-F1
#
_entry.id   AF-A0A969Y695-F1
#
_cell.length_a   1.000
_cell.length_b   1.000
_cell.length_c   1.000
_cell.angle_alpha   90.00
_cell.angle_beta   90.00
_cell.angle_gamma   90.00
#
_symmetry.space_group_name_H-M   'P 1'
#
loop_
_entity.id
_entity.type
_entity.pdbx_description
1 polymer ?
#
loop_
_entity_poly.entity_id
_entity_poly.type
_entity_poly.pdbx_seq_one_letter_code
_entity_poly.pdbx_strand_id
1 'polypeptide(L)'
;MDITISKQNKGVVGIVGHVGVGHAHSHMGFVQDDSGGLAVVTSMLKKALPIDTLVSHVACDIALGTITVTTTGGGRATTSPRRGITPAEADLMQAAIGQDAIFSQSLAVRTFGRMYGQGVHETAVSFQAALSLAVIDTFVHHYPQHCRVVKEDLPGNHGRILGTVINIAGIPTSLLAVVNASVGGIGPNEDLEGNIMSNAKGQLMKDLSLDHIPTVVVEGKMFVPSIASSITAPTFWVRAQENVDNTTVAHCLVAAANELGIPCQLSLDALPQSKDSLRQSTYNLGQRIAQLGQRLSNAELAADKVALVADLATIVSQDAGGVTFMSNSLHEIVRGVGLLPGTAAVLSLLVSSAYVNWWKIPLFTPDDANKYISIITNAILKLSKI
;
A
#
# COMPACT_ATOMS: atom_id res chain seq x y z
N MET A 1 -19.44 -5.71 -14.11
CA MET A 1 -20.38 -4.84 -13.39
C MET A 1 -20.11 -3.41 -13.82
N ASP A 2 -21.14 -2.58 -13.96
CA ASP A 2 -20.99 -1.20 -14.39
C ASP A 2 -20.47 -0.33 -13.23
N ILE A 3 -19.41 0.45 -13.50
CA ILE A 3 -18.78 1.37 -12.55
C ILE A 3 -18.71 2.73 -13.23
N THR A 4 -19.45 3.69 -12.71
CA THR A 4 -19.58 5.03 -13.29
C THR A 4 -19.33 6.10 -12.24
N ILE A 5 -19.21 7.37 -12.64
CA ILE A 5 -19.15 8.47 -11.69
C ILE A 5 -20.50 8.62 -10.96
N SER A 6 -20.48 8.89 -9.65
CA SER A 6 -21.71 9.13 -8.90
C SER A 6 -22.21 10.56 -9.08
N LYS A 7 -23.52 10.73 -9.06
CA LYS A 7 -24.16 12.06 -8.89
C LYS A 7 -24.25 12.46 -7.41
N GLN A 8 -24.02 11.52 -6.50
CA GLN A 8 -24.03 11.75 -5.06
C GLN A 8 -22.65 12.24 -4.61
N ASN A 9 -22.65 13.12 -3.61
CA ASN A 9 -21.42 13.61 -3.00
C ASN A 9 -20.93 12.73 -1.84
N LYS A 10 -21.75 11.75 -1.42
CA LYS A 10 -21.49 10.82 -0.33
C LYS A 10 -21.89 9.41 -0.73
N GLY A 11 -21.10 8.43 -0.31
CA GLY A 11 -21.39 7.01 -0.46
C GLY A 11 -22.17 6.44 0.72
N VAL A 12 -22.73 5.26 0.51
CA VAL A 12 -23.34 4.42 1.55
C VAL A 12 -22.49 3.18 1.88
N VAL A 13 -21.48 2.90 1.05
CA VAL A 13 -20.41 1.94 1.29
C VAL A 13 -19.07 2.60 0.96
N GLY A 14 -18.02 2.24 1.67
CA GLY A 14 -16.67 2.76 1.47
C GLY A 14 -15.72 1.73 0.84
N ILE A 15 -14.75 2.22 0.06
CA ILE A 15 -13.57 1.48 -0.36
C ILE A 15 -12.35 2.36 -0.09
N VAL A 16 -11.38 1.85 0.66
CA VAL A 16 -10.14 2.56 0.94
C VAL A 16 -8.97 1.67 0.56
N GLY A 17 -8.05 2.21 -0.23
CA GLY A 17 -6.83 1.52 -0.63
C GLY A 17 -5.64 2.47 -0.55
N HIS A 18 -4.47 1.93 -0.24
CA HIS A 18 -3.27 2.71 -0.04
C HIS A 18 -2.07 2.14 -0.81
N VAL A 19 -0.99 2.91 -0.81
CA VAL A 19 0.36 2.44 -1.08
C VAL A 19 1.28 2.93 0.02
N GLY A 20 1.94 2.00 0.68
CA GLY A 20 3.14 2.22 1.47
C GLY A 20 4.37 2.31 0.59
N VAL A 21 4.81 3.52 0.27
CA VAL A 21 5.98 3.69 -0.60
C VAL A 21 7.23 3.16 0.10
N GLY A 22 7.84 2.13 -0.48
CA GLY A 22 8.99 1.40 0.06
C GLY A 22 8.65 0.24 1.00
N HIS A 23 7.38 0.00 1.33
CA HIS A 23 6.98 -1.04 2.28
C HIS A 23 6.98 -2.45 1.68
N ALA A 24 8.15 -2.96 1.32
CA ALA A 24 8.27 -4.30 0.74
C ALA A 24 8.38 -5.43 1.78
N HIS A 25 8.87 -5.13 2.99
CA HIS A 25 9.17 -6.11 4.02
C HIS A 25 8.69 -5.63 5.39
N SER A 26 8.37 -6.58 6.26
CA SER A 26 8.04 -6.34 7.65
C SER A 26 8.65 -7.44 8.53
N HIS A 27 8.56 -7.26 9.86
CA HIS A 27 9.00 -8.23 10.85
C HIS A 27 8.38 -9.62 10.63
N MET A 28 9.03 -10.65 11.17
CA MET A 28 8.60 -12.05 11.08
C MET A 28 8.60 -12.64 9.65
N GLY A 29 9.37 -12.05 8.72
CA GLY A 29 9.55 -12.58 7.36
C GLY A 29 8.39 -12.29 6.41
N PHE A 30 7.54 -11.33 6.76
CA PHE A 30 6.47 -10.84 5.92
C PHE A 30 7.04 -10.02 4.74
N VAL A 31 6.51 -10.25 3.53
CA VAL A 31 6.95 -9.56 2.30
C VAL A 31 5.74 -9.23 1.44
N GLN A 32 5.68 -8.03 0.86
CA GLN A 32 4.51 -7.59 0.10
C GLN A 32 4.80 -6.67 -1.07
N ASP A 33 3.86 -6.65 -2.02
CA ASP A 33 3.55 -5.49 -2.84
C ASP A 33 2.45 -4.70 -2.14
N ASP A 34 2.84 -3.63 -1.44
CA ASP A 34 1.93 -2.81 -0.64
C ASP A 34 1.15 -1.79 -1.49
N SER A 35 1.45 -1.69 -2.79
CA SER A 35 0.73 -0.78 -3.69
C SER A 35 -0.62 -1.31 -4.19
N GLY A 36 -0.96 -2.56 -3.86
CA GLY A 36 -2.16 -3.23 -4.37
C GLY A 36 -3.47 -2.51 -4.02
N GLY A 37 -3.57 -1.93 -2.82
CA GLY A 37 -4.74 -1.15 -2.39
C GLY A 37 -5.00 0.05 -3.31
N LEU A 38 -3.98 0.89 -3.51
CA LEU A 38 -4.01 2.01 -4.45
C LEU A 38 -4.32 1.51 -5.86
N ALA A 39 -3.69 0.42 -6.29
CA ALA A 39 -3.86 -0.11 -7.65
C ALA A 39 -5.31 -0.51 -7.92
N VAL A 40 -5.96 -1.19 -6.98
CA VAL A 40 -7.38 -1.58 -7.07
C VAL A 40 -8.28 -0.36 -7.13
N VAL A 41 -8.09 0.57 -6.21
CA VAL A 41 -8.92 1.77 -6.07
C VAL A 41 -8.83 2.65 -7.32
N THR A 42 -7.62 2.93 -7.79
CA THR A 42 -7.40 3.73 -8.99
C THR A 42 -7.82 2.99 -10.27
N SER A 43 -7.77 1.67 -10.29
CA SER A 43 -8.34 0.87 -11.39
C SER A 43 -9.87 0.93 -11.45
N MET A 44 -10.55 0.97 -10.30
CA MET A 44 -12.00 1.27 -10.26
C MET A 44 -12.28 2.70 -10.72
N LEU A 45 -11.45 3.65 -10.29
CA LEU A 45 -11.59 5.04 -10.69
C LEU A 45 -11.40 5.22 -12.20
N LYS A 46 -10.42 4.53 -12.81
CA LYS A 46 -10.19 4.49 -14.26
C LYS A 46 -11.39 3.91 -15.04
N LYS A 47 -12.18 3.02 -14.43
CA LYS A 47 -13.44 2.53 -15.02
C LYS A 47 -14.54 3.62 -14.97
N ALA A 48 -14.65 4.35 -13.86
CA ALA A 48 -15.63 5.42 -13.68
C ALA A 48 -15.30 6.72 -14.44
N LEU A 49 -14.02 7.04 -14.55
CA LEU A 49 -13.42 8.23 -15.12
C LEU A 49 -12.28 7.81 -16.07
N PRO A 50 -12.60 7.40 -17.31
CA PRO A 50 -11.62 6.81 -18.23
C PRO A 50 -10.50 7.76 -18.61
N ILE A 51 -9.29 7.48 -18.12
CA ILE A 51 -8.07 8.22 -18.45
C ILE A 51 -6.87 7.27 -18.52
N ASP A 52 -5.88 7.64 -19.34
CA ASP A 52 -4.66 6.86 -19.48
C ASP A 52 -3.64 7.21 -18.37
N THR A 53 -3.15 6.17 -17.71
CA THR A 53 -2.18 6.21 -16.60
C THR A 53 -0.85 5.57 -16.99
N LEU A 54 -0.66 5.19 -18.27
CA LEU A 54 0.63 4.77 -18.78
C LEU A 54 1.69 5.86 -18.56
N VAL A 55 2.90 5.48 -18.20
CA VAL A 55 4.03 6.40 -18.12
C VAL A 55 4.39 6.85 -19.54
N SER A 56 4.27 8.14 -19.81
CA SER A 56 4.62 8.74 -21.10
C SER A 56 6.06 9.25 -21.10
N HIS A 57 6.56 9.70 -19.94
CA HIS A 57 7.90 10.25 -19.82
C HIS A 57 8.47 10.08 -18.41
N VAL A 58 9.79 9.80 -18.35
CA VAL A 58 10.57 9.82 -17.11
C VAL A 58 11.77 10.74 -17.30
N ALA A 59 11.78 11.87 -16.59
CA ALA A 59 12.89 12.81 -16.57
C ALA A 59 13.68 12.68 -15.27
N CYS A 60 14.99 12.52 -15.37
CA CYS A 60 15.90 12.53 -14.23
C CYS A 60 16.83 13.74 -14.33
N ASP A 61 16.83 14.59 -13.31
CA ASP A 61 17.85 15.62 -13.16
C ASP A 61 18.95 15.08 -12.24
N ILE A 62 20.10 14.72 -12.83
CA ILE A 62 21.23 14.14 -12.11
C ILE A 62 21.88 15.16 -11.17
N ALA A 63 21.91 16.44 -11.54
CA ALA A 63 22.54 17.48 -10.73
C ALA A 63 21.69 17.81 -9.50
N LEU A 64 20.36 17.82 -9.65
CA LEU A 64 19.42 18.06 -8.54
C LEU A 64 19.03 16.77 -7.81
N GLY A 65 19.35 15.60 -8.36
CA GLY A 65 18.94 14.31 -7.81
C GLY A 65 17.42 14.14 -7.79
N THR A 66 16.72 14.56 -8.84
CA THR A 66 15.24 14.49 -8.90
C THR A 66 14.74 13.55 -9.99
N ILE A 67 13.66 12.84 -9.67
CA ILE A 67 12.93 11.93 -10.58
C ILE A 67 11.59 12.57 -10.86
N THR A 68 11.24 12.75 -12.12
CA THR A 68 9.92 13.22 -12.55
C THR A 68 9.27 12.19 -13.45
N VAL A 69 8.08 11.73 -13.06
CA VAL A 69 7.23 10.86 -13.87
C VAL A 69 6.09 11.69 -14.44
N THR A 70 5.79 11.50 -15.73
CA THR A 70 4.60 12.02 -16.39
C THR A 70 3.80 10.87 -16.98
N THR A 71 2.48 10.88 -16.81
CA THR A 71 1.56 9.91 -17.42
C THR A 71 1.04 10.41 -18.77
N THR A 72 0.48 9.53 -19.60
CA THR A 72 -0.20 9.91 -20.84
C THR A 72 -1.40 10.83 -20.58
N GLY A 73 -2.11 10.63 -19.47
CA GLY A 73 -3.18 11.51 -19.02
C GLY A 73 -2.74 12.86 -18.47
N GLY A 74 -1.45 13.19 -18.54
CA GLY A 74 -0.89 14.50 -18.20
C GLY A 74 -0.56 14.71 -16.73
N GLY A 75 -0.81 13.73 -15.86
CA GLY A 75 -0.43 13.81 -14.45
C GLY A 75 1.08 13.76 -14.30
N ARG A 76 1.62 14.58 -13.39
CA ARG A 76 3.06 14.72 -13.18
C ARG A 76 3.41 14.76 -11.71
N ALA A 77 4.45 14.04 -11.33
CA ALA A 77 5.01 14.12 -9.98
C ALA A 77 6.54 14.06 -9.99
N THR A 78 7.13 14.79 -9.06
CA THR A 78 8.57 14.87 -8.86
C THR A 78 8.93 14.48 -7.44
N THR A 79 9.93 13.60 -7.30
CA THR A 79 10.47 13.14 -6.02
C THR A 79 12.00 13.18 -6.06
N SER A 80 12.65 12.97 -4.92
CA SER A 80 14.11 13.01 -4.82
C SER A 80 14.59 12.02 -3.76
N PRO A 81 15.48 11.06 -4.10
CA PRO A 81 16.21 10.26 -3.13
C PRO A 81 17.27 11.10 -2.41
N ARG A 82 17.60 10.78 -1.14
CA ARG A 82 18.58 11.56 -0.37
C ARG A 82 19.99 11.49 -0.94
N ARG A 83 20.35 10.34 -1.53
CA ARG A 83 21.68 10.08 -2.12
C ARG A 83 21.82 10.51 -3.59
N GLY A 84 20.80 11.17 -4.15
CA GLY A 84 20.78 11.55 -5.55
C GLY A 84 20.55 10.35 -6.48
N ILE A 85 20.82 10.55 -7.76
CA ILE A 85 20.56 9.58 -8.83
C ILE A 85 21.77 9.53 -9.75
N THR A 86 22.13 8.34 -10.21
CA THR A 86 23.18 8.15 -11.22
C THR A 86 22.61 8.11 -12.64
N PRO A 87 23.41 8.40 -13.67
CA PRO A 87 22.97 8.23 -15.07
C PRO A 87 22.47 6.81 -15.37
N ALA A 88 23.09 5.77 -14.79
CA ALA A 88 22.66 4.38 -14.99
C ALA A 88 21.28 4.11 -14.38
N GLU A 89 20.98 4.67 -13.20
CA GLU A 89 19.63 4.57 -12.63
C GLU A 89 18.59 5.31 -13.48
N ALA A 90 18.97 6.47 -14.06
CA ALA A 90 18.11 7.19 -14.99
C ALA A 90 17.82 6.39 -16.27
N ASP A 91 18.81 5.66 -16.79
CA ASP A 91 18.65 4.76 -17.93
C ASP A 91 17.71 3.58 -17.59
N LEU A 92 17.89 2.95 -16.42
CA LEU A 92 17.00 1.87 -15.96
C LEU A 92 15.54 2.34 -15.88
N MET A 93 15.30 3.53 -15.34
CA MET A 93 13.95 4.10 -15.20
C MET A 93 13.23 4.31 -16.54
N GLN A 94 13.93 4.40 -17.67
CA GLN A 94 13.29 4.50 -18.99
C GLN A 94 12.49 3.25 -19.34
N ALA A 95 12.81 2.09 -18.77
CA ALA A 95 12.07 0.84 -18.98
C ALA A 95 10.60 0.90 -18.51
N ALA A 96 10.25 1.92 -17.71
CA ALA A 96 8.88 2.13 -17.29
C ALA A 96 7.99 2.83 -18.31
N ILE A 97 8.56 3.47 -19.34
CA ILE A 97 7.78 4.14 -20.39
C ILE A 97 6.87 3.11 -21.09
N GLY A 98 5.58 3.46 -21.23
CA GLY A 98 4.55 2.58 -21.76
C GLY A 98 4.01 1.54 -20.79
N GLN A 99 4.46 1.51 -19.53
CA GLN A 99 3.90 0.69 -18.46
C GLN A 99 2.89 1.50 -17.63
N ASP A 100 1.89 0.84 -17.03
CA ASP A 100 0.85 1.51 -16.25
C ASP A 100 1.37 1.88 -14.85
N ALA A 101 1.37 3.18 -14.54
CA ALA A 101 1.86 3.72 -13.27
C ALA A 101 1.00 3.31 -12.06
N ILE A 102 -0.22 2.81 -12.29
CA ILE A 102 -1.11 2.26 -11.26
C ILE A 102 -0.43 1.14 -10.46
N PHE A 103 0.42 0.32 -11.09
CA PHE A 103 1.12 -0.81 -10.47
C PHE A 103 2.51 -0.39 -9.95
N SER A 104 2.54 0.70 -9.17
CA SER A 104 3.75 1.48 -8.92
C SER A 104 4.90 0.70 -8.27
N GLN A 105 4.64 -0.13 -7.26
CA GLN A 105 5.68 -0.94 -6.63
C GLN A 105 6.18 -2.03 -7.56
N SER A 106 5.26 -2.77 -8.21
CA SER A 106 5.63 -3.79 -9.18
C SER A 106 6.47 -3.23 -10.32
N LEU A 107 6.15 -2.02 -10.78
CA LEU A 107 6.91 -1.34 -11.81
C LEU A 107 8.31 -0.95 -11.29
N ALA A 108 8.42 -0.37 -10.09
CA ALA A 108 9.71 -0.07 -9.49
C ALA A 108 10.58 -1.34 -9.29
N VAL A 109 10.00 -2.43 -8.81
CA VAL A 109 10.72 -3.72 -8.66
C VAL A 109 11.16 -4.27 -10.01
N ARG A 110 10.34 -4.17 -11.08
CA ARG A 110 10.74 -4.61 -12.42
C ARG A 110 11.85 -3.75 -13.01
N THR A 111 11.82 -2.45 -12.76
CA THR A 111 12.84 -1.49 -13.23
C THR A 111 14.19 -1.72 -12.57
N PHE A 112 14.22 -1.93 -11.24
CA PHE A 112 15.47 -2.03 -10.47
C PHE A 112 15.85 -3.46 -10.05
N GLY A 113 15.01 -4.45 -10.35
CA GLY A 113 15.13 -5.85 -9.92
C GLY A 113 14.67 -6.12 -8.50
N ARG A 114 14.87 -5.18 -7.55
CA ARG A 114 14.39 -5.25 -6.15
C ARG A 114 14.15 -3.87 -5.55
N MET A 115 13.36 -3.82 -4.49
CA MET A 115 13.11 -2.61 -3.71
C MET A 115 13.07 -2.94 -2.22
N TYR A 116 13.77 -2.15 -1.41
CA TYR A 116 13.72 -2.18 0.05
C TYR A 116 13.56 -0.75 0.57
N GLY A 117 12.72 -0.57 1.58
CA GLY A 117 12.46 0.70 2.25
C GLY A 117 13.61 1.13 3.17
N GLN A 118 13.29 1.94 4.18
CA GLN A 118 14.20 2.31 5.28
C GLN A 118 15.50 2.98 4.80
N GLY A 119 15.47 3.62 3.63
CA GLY A 119 16.63 4.28 3.03
C GLY A 119 17.66 3.32 2.42
N VAL A 120 17.27 2.08 2.12
CA VAL A 120 18.14 1.08 1.50
C VAL A 120 18.15 1.26 -0.02
N HIS A 121 16.98 1.21 -0.68
CA HIS A 121 16.86 1.47 -2.13
C HIS A 121 16.15 2.80 -2.42
N GLU A 122 16.73 3.91 -1.94
CA GLU A 122 16.12 5.25 -2.01
C GLU A 122 15.66 5.66 -3.42
N THR A 123 16.43 5.33 -4.46
CA THR A 123 16.08 5.64 -5.85
C THR A 123 14.82 4.89 -6.29
N ALA A 124 14.73 3.58 -6.02
CA ALA A 124 13.57 2.76 -6.36
C ALA A 124 12.32 3.20 -5.59
N VAL A 125 12.47 3.51 -4.30
CA VAL A 125 11.39 4.02 -3.44
C VAL A 125 10.92 5.41 -3.93
N SER A 126 11.84 6.31 -4.27
CA SER A 126 11.50 7.63 -4.82
C SER A 126 10.81 7.51 -6.18
N PHE A 127 11.23 6.56 -7.02
CA PHE A 127 10.59 6.26 -8.28
C PHE A 127 9.16 5.73 -8.09
N GLN A 128 8.93 4.79 -7.17
CA GLN A 128 7.59 4.35 -6.78
C GLN A 128 6.72 5.53 -6.33
N ALA A 129 7.26 6.43 -5.51
CA ALA A 129 6.53 7.62 -5.04
C ALA A 129 6.14 8.53 -6.22
N ALA A 130 7.05 8.76 -7.18
CA ALA A 130 6.75 9.55 -8.37
C ALA A 130 5.65 8.90 -9.22
N LEU A 131 5.69 7.57 -9.42
CA LEU A 131 4.63 6.83 -10.11
C LEU A 131 3.28 7.00 -9.43
N SER A 132 3.19 6.70 -8.12
CA SER A 132 1.95 6.78 -7.35
C SER A 132 1.36 8.19 -7.34
N LEU A 133 2.21 9.21 -7.12
CA LEU A 133 1.76 10.61 -7.10
C LEU A 133 1.34 11.10 -8.48
N ALA A 134 2.00 10.66 -9.56
CA ALA A 134 1.60 11.01 -10.93
C ALA A 134 0.24 10.41 -11.29
N VAL A 135 -0.09 9.21 -10.79
CA VAL A 135 -1.44 8.63 -10.93
C VAL A 135 -2.49 9.51 -10.26
N ILE A 136 -2.27 9.92 -8.99
CA ILE A 136 -3.18 10.83 -8.30
C ILE A 136 -3.35 12.14 -9.07
N ASP A 137 -2.23 12.73 -9.51
CA ASP A 137 -2.23 13.99 -10.25
C ASP A 137 -2.98 13.88 -11.59
N THR A 138 -2.89 12.72 -12.27
CA THR A 138 -3.62 12.44 -13.53
C THR A 138 -5.12 12.62 -13.35
N PHE A 139 -5.70 12.03 -12.31
CA PHE A 139 -7.13 12.13 -12.05
C PHE A 139 -7.56 13.54 -11.63
N VAL A 140 -6.77 14.21 -10.78
CA VAL A 140 -7.07 15.58 -10.34
C VAL A 140 -7.03 16.57 -11.50
N HIS A 141 -6.03 16.44 -12.37
CA HIS A 141 -5.86 17.33 -13.50
C HIS A 141 -7.02 17.20 -14.50
N HIS A 142 -7.43 15.96 -14.81
CA HIS A 142 -8.44 15.71 -15.82
C HIS A 142 -9.89 15.80 -15.27
N TYR A 143 -10.10 15.51 -13.99
CA TYR A 143 -11.43 15.49 -13.36
C TYR A 143 -11.50 16.30 -12.06
N PRO A 144 -11.13 17.59 -12.07
CA PRO A 144 -11.04 18.42 -10.86
C PRO A 144 -12.38 18.62 -10.14
N GLN A 145 -13.50 18.46 -10.86
CA GLN A 145 -14.85 18.56 -10.29
C GLN A 145 -15.33 17.27 -9.61
N HIS A 146 -14.66 16.14 -9.88
CA HIS A 146 -15.03 14.83 -9.34
C HIS A 146 -14.05 14.31 -8.29
N CYS A 147 -12.80 14.77 -8.33
CA CYS A 147 -11.76 14.33 -7.41
C CYS A 147 -11.46 15.42 -6.38
N ARG A 148 -11.49 15.06 -5.10
CA ARG A 148 -10.99 15.89 -4.00
C ARG A 148 -9.63 15.36 -3.59
N VAL A 149 -8.64 16.24 -3.41
CA VAL A 149 -7.31 15.83 -2.93
C VAL A 149 -6.86 16.67 -1.75
N VAL A 150 -6.31 15.98 -0.76
CA VAL A 150 -5.58 16.57 0.35
C VAL A 150 -4.14 16.05 0.35
N LYS A 151 -3.23 16.85 0.90
CA LYS A 151 -1.86 16.41 1.15
C LYS A 151 -1.85 15.46 2.34
N GLU A 152 -0.92 14.52 2.33
CA GLU A 152 -0.50 13.85 3.55
C GLU A 152 0.20 14.88 4.44
N ASP A 153 -0.34 15.11 5.63
CA ASP A 153 0.08 16.15 6.57
C ASP A 153 0.83 15.57 7.77
N LEU A 154 1.64 14.54 7.50
CA LEU A 154 2.58 13.96 8.46
C LEU A 154 3.98 14.58 8.25
N PRO A 155 4.71 14.92 9.33
CA PRO A 155 6.08 15.40 9.21
C PRO A 155 6.97 14.45 8.42
N GLY A 156 7.70 14.98 7.44
CA GLY A 156 8.60 14.20 6.60
C GLY A 156 7.93 13.44 5.45
N ASN A 157 6.59 13.48 5.36
CA ASN A 157 5.86 12.88 4.25
C ASN A 157 5.50 13.90 3.16
N HIS A 158 5.29 13.39 1.94
CA HIS A 158 4.88 14.16 0.75
C HIS A 158 3.79 13.44 -0.07
N GLY A 159 3.13 12.46 0.53
CA GLY A 159 2.02 11.75 -0.07
C GLY A 159 0.80 12.61 -0.35
N ARG A 160 -0.20 11.99 -0.98
CA ARG A 160 -1.48 12.61 -1.33
C ARG A 160 -2.60 11.61 -1.15
N ILE A 161 -3.77 12.14 -0.81
CA ILE A 161 -4.97 11.35 -0.63
C ILE A 161 -6.04 11.88 -1.58
N LEU A 162 -6.55 11.01 -2.45
CA LEU A 162 -7.65 11.29 -3.36
C LEU A 162 -8.93 10.66 -2.84
N GLY A 163 -9.98 11.46 -2.79
CA GLY A 163 -11.32 11.06 -2.43
C GLY A 163 -12.33 11.37 -3.52
N THR A 164 -13.27 10.46 -3.75
CA THR A 164 -14.41 10.68 -4.66
C THR A 164 -15.58 9.75 -4.31
N VAL A 165 -16.68 9.87 -5.04
CA VAL A 165 -17.81 8.94 -4.96
C VAL A 165 -18.09 8.41 -6.36
N ILE A 166 -18.00 7.09 -6.50
CA ILE A 166 -18.36 6.35 -7.72
C ILE A 166 -19.70 5.65 -7.51
N ASN A 167 -20.30 5.19 -8.59
CA ASN A 167 -21.53 4.42 -8.58
C ASN A 167 -21.21 2.99 -9.05
N ILE A 168 -21.49 2.00 -8.20
CA ILE A 168 -21.33 0.58 -8.50
C ILE A 168 -22.72 -0.04 -8.54
N ALA A 169 -23.20 -0.37 -9.74
CA ALA A 169 -24.52 -0.97 -9.95
C ALA A 169 -25.69 -0.22 -9.25
N GLY A 170 -25.67 1.11 -9.25
CA GLY A 170 -26.70 1.96 -8.64
C GLY A 170 -26.42 2.34 -7.18
N ILE A 171 -25.35 1.82 -6.57
CA ILE A 171 -24.98 2.08 -5.19
C ILE A 171 -23.89 3.15 -5.14
N PRO A 172 -24.15 4.31 -4.51
CA PRO A 172 -23.12 5.32 -4.26
C PRO A 172 -22.04 4.77 -3.32
N THR A 173 -20.81 4.74 -3.79
CA THR A 173 -19.66 4.19 -3.07
C THR A 173 -18.58 5.24 -2.92
N SER A 174 -18.24 5.56 -1.68
CA SER A 174 -17.14 6.47 -1.37
C SER A 174 -15.82 5.75 -1.54
N LEU A 175 -14.87 6.42 -2.18
CA LEU A 175 -13.60 5.85 -2.55
C LEU A 175 -12.46 6.74 -2.06
N LEU A 176 -11.45 6.13 -1.44
CA LEU A 176 -10.23 6.80 -1.00
C LEU A 176 -8.98 6.07 -1.53
N ALA A 177 -8.13 6.80 -2.24
CA ALA A 177 -6.81 6.36 -2.70
C ALA A 177 -5.75 7.13 -1.91
N VAL A 178 -4.97 6.40 -1.10
CA VAL A 178 -3.96 6.97 -0.20
C VAL A 178 -2.56 6.67 -0.73
N VAL A 179 -1.70 7.68 -0.82
CA VAL A 179 -0.28 7.51 -1.04
C VAL A 179 0.44 7.90 0.25
N ASN A 180 1.03 6.93 0.94
CA ASN A 180 1.88 7.14 2.11
C ASN A 180 3.34 7.16 1.64
N ALA A 181 3.95 8.34 1.64
CA ALA A 181 5.29 8.50 1.06
C ALA A 181 6.14 9.46 1.89
N SER A 182 7.31 8.99 2.31
CA SER A 182 8.31 9.83 2.98
C SER A 182 9.29 10.45 1.98
N VAL A 183 9.62 11.72 2.20
CA VAL A 183 10.63 12.45 1.41
C VAL A 183 11.97 11.72 1.49
N GLY A 184 12.74 11.71 0.39
CA GLY A 184 14.06 11.11 0.35
C GLY A 184 14.08 9.62 0.00
N GLY A 185 12.91 9.01 -0.26
CA GLY A 185 12.84 7.58 -0.58
C GLY A 185 13.14 6.68 0.61
N ILE A 186 12.81 7.12 1.82
CA ILE A 186 13.17 6.41 3.07
C ILE A 186 12.04 5.58 3.67
N GLY A 187 10.83 5.67 3.12
CA GLY A 187 9.59 5.13 3.69
C GLY A 187 9.64 3.64 4.05
N PRO A 188 8.62 3.15 4.78
CA PRO A 188 7.32 3.77 4.95
C PRO A 188 7.15 4.57 6.24
N ASN A 189 6.24 5.56 6.18
CA ASN A 189 5.53 6.15 7.31
C ASN A 189 4.05 6.22 6.89
N GLU A 190 3.24 5.41 7.54
CA GLU A 190 1.90 4.98 7.19
C GLU A 190 0.89 5.33 8.31
N ASP A 191 1.16 6.37 9.11
CA ASP A 191 0.21 6.86 10.12
C ASP A 191 -1.14 7.33 9.51
N LEU A 192 -1.25 7.40 8.19
CA LEU A 192 -2.49 7.65 7.45
C LEU A 192 -2.91 6.47 6.55
N GLU A 193 -2.43 5.25 6.75
CA GLU A 193 -2.89 4.07 6.00
C GLU A 193 -4.36 3.70 6.32
N GLY A 194 -4.88 2.67 5.64
CA GLY A 194 -6.22 2.15 5.88
C GLY A 194 -7.30 3.23 5.95
N ASN A 195 -8.25 3.10 6.86
CA ASN A 195 -9.28 4.10 7.11
C ASN A 195 -9.01 4.94 8.38
N ILE A 196 -7.74 5.18 8.73
CA ILE A 196 -7.37 6.09 9.83
C ILE A 196 -7.93 7.51 9.59
N MET A 197 -8.64 8.04 10.59
CA MET A 197 -9.29 9.35 10.58
C MET A 197 -8.46 10.42 11.29
N SER A 198 -7.37 10.87 10.67
CA SER A 198 -6.50 11.90 11.24
C SER A 198 -6.34 13.11 10.31
N ASN A 199 -6.20 14.30 10.89
CA ASN A 199 -5.92 15.57 10.21
C ASN A 199 -6.77 15.81 8.93
N ALA A 200 -6.15 16.26 7.83
CA ALA A 200 -6.83 16.56 6.57
C ALA A 200 -7.50 15.31 5.94
N LYS A 201 -6.91 14.13 6.10
CA LYS A 201 -7.52 12.86 5.67
C LYS A 201 -8.86 12.63 6.38
N GLY A 202 -8.88 12.83 7.69
CA GLY A 202 -10.08 12.65 8.51
C GLY A 202 -11.22 13.58 8.08
N GLN A 203 -10.91 14.83 7.71
CA GLN A 203 -11.94 15.74 7.18
C GLN A 203 -12.46 15.27 5.82
N LEU A 204 -11.58 14.90 4.89
CA LEU A 204 -11.98 14.37 3.58
C LEU A 204 -12.86 13.13 3.73
N MET A 205 -12.54 12.24 4.66
CA MET A 205 -13.32 11.05 4.94
C MET A 205 -14.72 11.37 5.49
N LYS A 206 -14.87 12.34 6.40
CA LYS A 206 -16.21 12.82 6.86
C LYS A 206 -17.03 13.39 5.72
N ASP A 207 -16.39 14.12 4.81
CA ASP A 207 -17.06 14.69 3.65
C ASP A 207 -17.58 13.60 2.68
N LEU A 208 -17.01 12.40 2.75
CA LEU A 208 -17.38 11.20 2.01
C LEU A 208 -18.19 10.19 2.84
N SER A 209 -18.58 10.51 4.08
CA SER A 209 -19.24 9.58 5.03
C SER A 209 -18.43 8.34 5.43
N LEU A 210 -17.13 8.29 5.12
CA LEU A 210 -16.25 7.15 5.43
C LEU A 210 -15.98 6.98 6.94
N ASP A 211 -16.46 7.91 7.77
CA ASP A 211 -16.36 7.89 9.22
C ASP A 211 -17.36 6.92 9.89
N HIS A 212 -18.43 6.51 9.20
CA HIS A 212 -19.48 5.68 9.79
C HIS A 212 -20.08 4.62 8.86
N ILE A 213 -19.80 4.65 7.56
CA ILE A 213 -20.34 3.65 6.62
C ILE A 213 -19.49 2.37 6.58
N PRO A 214 -20.10 1.20 6.27
CA PRO A 214 -19.38 -0.05 6.04
C PRO A 214 -18.30 0.16 4.98
N THR A 215 -17.06 -0.20 5.28
CA THR A 215 -15.92 0.10 4.41
C THR A 215 -15.07 -1.14 4.16
N VAL A 216 -14.67 -1.35 2.90
CA VAL A 216 -13.65 -2.34 2.54
C VAL A 216 -12.29 -1.64 2.55
N VAL A 217 -11.38 -2.08 3.43
CA VAL A 217 -9.97 -1.70 3.37
C VAL A 217 -9.25 -2.70 2.47
N VAL A 218 -8.61 -2.20 1.42
CA VAL A 218 -7.95 -2.99 0.39
C VAL A 218 -6.45 -2.94 0.60
N GLU A 219 -5.87 -4.11 0.81
CA GLU A 219 -4.46 -4.33 1.06
C GLU A 219 -3.77 -4.98 -0.14
N GLY A 220 -2.44 -4.93 -0.09
CA GLY A 220 -1.54 -5.48 -1.08
C GLY A 220 -1.57 -7.00 -1.28
N LYS A 221 -0.63 -7.46 -2.10
CA LYS A 221 -0.34 -8.87 -2.32
C LYS A 221 0.86 -9.27 -1.47
N MET A 222 0.70 -10.26 -0.62
CA MET A 222 1.61 -10.51 0.49
C MET A 222 1.94 -11.98 0.67
N PHE A 223 3.15 -12.22 1.14
CA PHE A 223 3.62 -13.49 1.69
C PHE A 223 3.64 -13.37 3.21
N VAL A 224 2.93 -14.29 3.88
CA VAL A 224 2.83 -14.34 5.34
C VAL A 224 3.32 -15.71 5.80
N PRO A 225 4.49 -15.83 6.44
CA PRO A 225 5.08 -17.13 6.78
C PRO A 225 4.18 -18.07 7.57
N SER A 226 3.39 -17.53 8.51
CA SER A 226 2.47 -18.31 9.34
C SER A 226 1.31 -18.94 8.57
N ILE A 227 0.99 -18.43 7.37
CA ILE A 227 -0.15 -18.89 6.55
C ILE A 227 0.33 -19.57 5.28
N ALA A 228 1.53 -19.23 4.79
CA ALA A 228 2.01 -19.65 3.48
C ALA A 228 2.10 -21.17 3.27
N SER A 229 2.27 -21.95 4.34
CA SER A 229 2.28 -23.43 4.29
C SER A 229 0.91 -24.03 3.97
N SER A 230 -0.17 -23.29 4.21
CA SER A 230 -1.57 -23.72 3.99
C SER A 230 -2.08 -23.44 2.58
N ILE A 231 -1.30 -22.75 1.73
CA ILE A 231 -1.72 -22.35 0.39
C ILE A 231 -0.69 -22.77 -0.67
N THR A 232 -1.18 -23.27 -1.80
CA THR A 232 -0.35 -23.68 -2.94
C THR A 232 -0.47 -22.72 -4.13
N ALA A 233 -1.53 -21.92 -4.16
CA ALA A 233 -1.82 -20.93 -5.19
C ALA A 233 -2.27 -19.59 -4.55
N PRO A 234 -2.22 -18.48 -5.31
CA PRO A 234 -2.71 -17.20 -4.81
C PRO A 234 -4.14 -17.30 -4.27
N THR A 235 -4.35 -16.85 -3.03
CA THR A 235 -5.61 -17.05 -2.29
C THR A 235 -5.96 -15.74 -1.58
N PHE A 236 -7.18 -15.25 -1.76
CA PHE A 236 -7.63 -14.04 -1.06
C PHE A 236 -7.76 -14.31 0.44
N TRP A 237 -7.47 -13.29 1.23
CA TRP A 237 -7.57 -13.36 2.68
C TRP A 237 -8.38 -12.18 3.18
N VAL A 238 -9.53 -12.50 3.78
CA VAL A 238 -10.40 -11.54 4.42
C VAL A 238 -10.11 -11.55 5.91
N ARG A 239 -9.80 -10.38 6.47
CA ARG A 239 -9.47 -10.21 7.89
C ARG A 239 -10.41 -9.22 8.56
N ALA A 240 -10.87 -9.58 9.74
CA ALA A 240 -11.52 -8.69 10.69
C ALA A 240 -11.22 -9.22 12.11
N GLN A 241 -11.53 -8.44 13.14
CA GLN A 241 -11.52 -8.90 14.52
C GLN A 241 -12.96 -8.97 15.07
N GLU A 242 -13.37 -10.15 15.51
CA GLU A 242 -14.68 -10.34 16.14
C GLU A 242 -14.85 -9.42 17.35
N ASN A 243 -16.06 -8.87 17.51
CA ASN A 243 -16.43 -7.89 18.54
C ASN A 243 -15.69 -6.53 18.46
N VAL A 244 -14.85 -6.31 17.45
CA VAL A 244 -14.10 -5.04 17.28
C VAL A 244 -14.40 -4.41 15.93
N ASP A 245 -14.34 -5.20 14.86
CA ASP A 245 -14.47 -4.74 13.48
C ASP A 245 -15.86 -5.04 12.89
N ASN A 246 -16.11 -4.55 11.68
CA ASN A 246 -17.36 -4.82 10.98
C ASN A 246 -17.30 -6.20 10.29
N THR A 247 -17.65 -7.26 11.02
CA THR A 247 -17.64 -8.63 10.49
C THR A 247 -18.66 -8.86 9.37
N THR A 248 -19.70 -8.03 9.26
CA THR A 248 -20.65 -8.07 8.13
C THR A 248 -19.95 -7.79 6.81
N VAL A 249 -19.03 -6.82 6.77
CA VAL A 249 -18.19 -6.56 5.58
C VAL A 249 -17.35 -7.79 5.24
N ALA A 250 -16.72 -8.40 6.24
CA ALA A 250 -15.91 -9.60 6.05
C ALA A 250 -16.73 -10.76 5.45
N HIS A 251 -17.91 -11.04 5.99
CA HIS A 251 -18.78 -12.09 5.47
C HIS A 251 -19.30 -11.80 4.06
N CYS A 252 -19.60 -10.54 3.73
CA CYS A 252 -20.02 -10.15 2.38
C CYS A 252 -18.89 -10.37 1.36
N LEU A 253 -17.63 -10.07 1.72
CA LEU A 253 -16.46 -10.30 0.87
C LEU A 253 -16.25 -11.81 0.60
N VAL A 254 -16.33 -12.64 1.64
CA VAL A 254 -16.18 -14.10 1.51
C VAL A 254 -17.31 -14.69 0.67
N ALA A 255 -18.55 -14.28 0.92
CA ALA A 255 -19.70 -14.73 0.14
C ALA A 255 -19.54 -14.35 -1.34
N ALA A 256 -19.08 -13.14 -1.63
CA ALA A 256 -18.80 -12.69 -3.00
C ALA A 256 -17.69 -13.51 -3.67
N ALA A 257 -16.58 -13.78 -2.96
CA ALA A 257 -15.49 -14.60 -3.50
C ALA A 257 -15.95 -16.04 -3.80
N ASN A 258 -16.72 -16.64 -2.90
CA ASN A 258 -17.27 -17.99 -3.07
C ASN A 258 -18.21 -18.09 -4.27
N GLU A 259 -19.11 -17.12 -4.46
CA GLU A 259 -20.01 -17.06 -5.62
C GLU A 259 -19.26 -16.93 -6.95
N LEU A 260 -18.10 -16.27 -6.93
CA LEU A 260 -17.23 -16.11 -8.09
C LEU A 260 -16.27 -17.31 -8.30
N GLY A 261 -16.27 -18.29 -7.39
CA GLY A 261 -15.32 -19.41 -7.42
C GLY A 261 -13.86 -18.99 -7.21
N ILE A 262 -13.62 -17.85 -6.56
CA ILE A 262 -12.28 -17.32 -6.30
C ILE A 262 -11.81 -17.82 -4.93
N PRO A 263 -10.62 -18.47 -4.83
CA PRO A 263 -10.09 -18.94 -3.55
C PRO A 263 -9.99 -17.83 -2.52
N CYS A 264 -10.61 -18.04 -1.36
CA CYS A 264 -10.68 -17.07 -0.28
C CYS A 264 -10.67 -17.76 1.09
N GLN A 265 -10.00 -17.14 2.07
CA GLN A 265 -10.00 -17.54 3.47
C GLN A 265 -10.50 -16.38 4.34
N LEU A 266 -11.12 -16.71 5.48
CA LEU A 266 -11.60 -15.75 6.47
C LEU A 266 -10.85 -15.96 7.79
N SER A 267 -10.38 -14.87 8.39
CA SER A 267 -9.89 -14.84 9.77
C SER A 267 -10.57 -13.72 10.54
N LEU A 268 -11.24 -14.09 11.64
CA LEU A 268 -11.93 -13.16 12.55
C LEU A 268 -11.13 -12.87 13.83
N ASP A 269 -9.88 -13.32 13.87
CA ASP A 269 -8.94 -13.27 14.99
C ASP A 269 -7.53 -12.83 14.55
N ALA A 270 -7.38 -12.40 13.29
CA ALA A 270 -6.08 -12.06 12.70
C ALA A 270 -5.56 -10.66 13.04
N LEU A 271 -6.39 -9.81 13.66
CA LEU A 271 -6.07 -8.42 13.98
C LEU A 271 -6.33 -8.09 15.47
N PRO A 272 -5.76 -8.87 16.41
CA PRO A 272 -6.02 -8.68 17.83
C PRO A 272 -5.50 -7.32 18.29
N GLN A 273 -6.26 -6.64 19.15
CA GLN A 273 -5.75 -5.48 19.88
C GLN A 273 -4.72 -5.95 20.90
N SER A 274 -3.46 -5.54 20.71
CA SER A 274 -2.37 -5.88 21.60
C SER A 274 -1.65 -4.61 22.04
N LYS A 275 -1.92 -4.22 23.28
CA LYS A 275 -1.29 -3.05 23.92
C LYS A 275 0.23 -3.20 23.90
N ASP A 276 0.94 -2.12 23.59
CA ASP A 276 2.40 -2.07 23.53
C ASP A 276 3.08 -3.08 22.56
N SER A 277 2.33 -3.81 21.71
CA SER A 277 2.90 -4.80 20.78
C SER A 277 3.97 -4.21 19.85
N LEU A 278 3.64 -3.11 19.15
CA LEU A 278 4.58 -2.43 18.27
C LEU A 278 5.76 -1.82 19.04
N ARG A 279 5.50 -1.32 20.25
CA ARG A 279 6.54 -0.77 21.14
C ARG A 279 7.54 -1.87 21.54
N GLN A 280 7.04 -3.05 21.88
CA GLN A 280 7.88 -4.20 22.22
C GLN A 280 8.68 -4.68 21.00
N SER A 281 8.06 -4.75 19.82
CA SER A 281 8.78 -5.07 18.56
C SER A 281 9.88 -4.04 18.26
N THR A 282 9.59 -2.75 18.43
CA THR A 282 10.56 -1.65 18.28
C THR A 282 11.73 -1.81 19.26
N TYR A 283 11.43 -2.08 20.52
CA TYR A 283 12.45 -2.32 21.55
C TYR A 283 13.32 -3.52 21.22
N ASN A 284 12.70 -4.65 20.85
CA ASN A 284 13.40 -5.89 20.52
C ASN A 284 14.35 -5.70 19.32
N LEU A 285 13.90 -4.99 18.28
CA LEU A 285 14.74 -4.65 17.13
C LEU A 285 15.91 -3.75 17.56
N GLY A 286 15.64 -2.73 18.38
CA GLY A 286 16.67 -1.85 18.92
C GLY A 286 17.75 -2.59 19.71
N GLN A 287 17.34 -3.57 20.55
CA GLN A 287 18.28 -4.43 21.29
C GLN A 287 19.14 -5.27 20.33
N ARG A 288 18.55 -5.84 19.28
CA ARG A 288 19.29 -6.62 18.27
C ARG A 288 20.31 -5.75 17.51
N ILE A 289 19.93 -4.52 17.15
CA ILE A 289 20.85 -3.54 16.54
C ILE A 289 22.00 -3.23 17.49
N ALA A 290 21.72 -2.95 18.76
CA ALA A 290 22.74 -2.64 19.77
C ALA A 290 23.72 -3.81 19.97
N GLN A 291 23.22 -5.05 20.02
CA GLN A 291 24.04 -6.26 20.12
C GLN A 291 24.97 -6.42 18.91
N LEU A 292 24.47 -6.21 17.69
CA LEU A 292 25.31 -6.23 16.47
C LEU A 292 26.35 -5.12 16.50
N GLY A 293 25.99 -3.92 16.96
CA GLY A 293 26.92 -2.80 17.13
C GLY A 293 28.06 -3.11 18.10
N GLN A 294 27.75 -3.72 19.25
CA GLN A 294 28.74 -4.11 20.25
C GLN A 294 29.67 -5.24 19.74
N ARG A 295 29.12 -6.20 18.97
CA ARG A 295 29.93 -7.23 18.31
C ARG A 295 30.86 -6.61 17.27
N LEU A 296 30.37 -5.63 16.51
CA LEU A 296 31.15 -4.95 15.48
C LEU A 296 32.30 -4.13 16.08
N SER A 297 32.07 -3.44 17.20
CA SER A 297 33.13 -2.66 17.87
C SER A 297 34.27 -3.52 18.38
N ASN A 298 33.99 -4.78 18.70
CA ASN A 298 34.95 -5.73 19.25
C ASN A 298 35.55 -6.65 18.17
N ALA A 299 35.07 -6.58 16.93
CA ALA A 299 35.55 -7.44 15.86
C ALA A 299 36.95 -7.00 15.40
N GLU A 300 37.88 -7.94 15.29
CA GLU A 300 39.23 -7.67 14.79
C GLU A 300 39.35 -8.00 13.30
N LEU A 301 38.83 -9.17 12.91
CA LEU A 301 38.92 -9.68 11.54
C LEU A 301 37.96 -8.97 10.59
N ALA A 302 38.42 -8.73 9.36
CA ALA A 302 37.60 -8.12 8.32
C ALA A 302 36.38 -8.97 7.96
N ALA A 303 36.52 -10.30 7.92
CA ALA A 303 35.43 -11.22 7.64
C ALA A 303 34.27 -11.07 8.64
N ASP A 304 34.60 -10.98 9.94
CA ASP A 304 33.60 -10.80 10.99
C ASP A 304 32.90 -9.43 10.87
N LYS A 305 33.67 -8.37 10.64
CA LYS A 305 33.13 -7.02 10.42
C LYS A 305 32.15 -6.99 9.25
N VAL A 306 32.52 -7.60 8.13
CA VAL A 306 31.66 -7.68 6.94
C VAL A 306 30.38 -8.47 7.23
N ALA A 307 30.48 -9.62 7.89
CA ALA A 307 29.31 -10.43 8.24
C ALA A 307 28.34 -9.67 9.19
N LEU A 308 28.87 -8.99 10.20
CA LEU A 308 28.07 -8.21 11.15
C LEU A 308 27.36 -7.03 10.49
N VAL A 309 28.04 -6.33 9.58
CA VAL A 309 27.43 -5.23 8.81
C VAL A 309 26.37 -5.77 7.85
N ALA A 310 26.56 -6.96 7.26
CA ALA A 310 25.55 -7.60 6.41
C ALA A 310 24.30 -8.01 7.21
N ASP A 311 24.46 -8.52 8.44
CA ASP A 311 23.35 -8.80 9.36
C ASP A 311 22.58 -7.52 9.71
N LEU A 312 23.31 -6.43 9.98
CA LEU A 312 22.71 -5.12 10.24
C LEU A 312 21.91 -4.62 9.03
N ALA A 313 22.47 -4.73 7.83
CA ALA A 313 21.77 -4.36 6.60
C ALA A 313 20.49 -5.19 6.40
N THR A 314 20.51 -6.48 6.74
CA THR A 314 19.34 -7.37 6.64
C THR A 314 18.22 -6.93 7.58
N ILE A 315 18.52 -6.68 8.86
CA ILE A 315 17.48 -6.26 9.81
C ILE A 315 16.94 -4.85 9.53
N VAL A 316 17.79 -3.94 9.03
CA VAL A 316 17.36 -2.59 8.64
C VAL A 316 16.51 -2.61 7.37
N SER A 317 16.82 -3.46 6.40
CA SER A 317 16.07 -3.54 5.13
C SER A 317 14.78 -4.35 5.21
N GLN A 318 14.59 -5.15 6.27
CA GLN A 318 13.47 -6.08 6.38
C GLN A 318 12.69 -5.90 7.68
N ASP A 319 13.28 -6.30 8.81
CA ASP A 319 12.59 -6.30 10.11
C ASP A 319 12.15 -4.90 10.54
N ALA A 320 12.94 -3.87 10.21
CA ALA A 320 12.62 -2.48 10.54
C ALA A 320 11.33 -1.98 9.87
N GLY A 321 10.94 -2.51 8.70
CA GLY A 321 9.66 -2.20 8.09
C GLY A 321 8.47 -2.52 8.99
N GLY A 322 8.60 -3.54 9.84
CA GLY A 322 7.57 -3.90 10.80
C GLY A 322 7.46 -3.02 12.04
N VAL A 323 8.31 -1.99 12.18
CA VAL A 323 8.27 -1.10 13.34
C VAL A 323 8.33 0.39 12.97
N THR A 324 8.76 0.74 11.75
CA THR A 324 8.83 2.14 11.32
C THR A 324 7.56 2.62 10.63
N PHE A 325 6.70 1.71 10.18
CA PHE A 325 5.54 2.05 9.37
C PHE A 325 4.48 2.87 10.15
N MET A 326 4.33 2.66 11.46
CA MET A 326 3.28 3.34 12.24
C MET A 326 3.75 3.75 13.63
N SER A 327 3.17 4.83 14.15
CA SER A 327 3.32 5.30 15.52
C SER A 327 2.66 4.34 16.52
N ASN A 328 3.37 4.07 17.63
CA ASN A 328 2.92 3.13 18.68
C ASN A 328 1.50 3.40 19.20
N SER A 329 1.19 4.66 19.54
CA SER A 329 -0.13 5.03 20.09
C SER A 329 -1.26 4.83 19.08
N LEU A 330 -0.97 4.97 17.79
CA LEU A 330 -1.94 4.75 16.73
C LEU A 330 -2.18 3.25 16.52
N HIS A 331 -1.10 2.46 16.46
CA HIS A 331 -1.16 1.01 16.28
C HIS A 331 -2.02 0.31 17.34
N GLU A 332 -2.03 0.78 18.58
CA GLU A 332 -2.90 0.23 19.64
C GLU A 332 -4.40 0.31 19.31
N ILE A 333 -4.79 1.30 18.51
CA ILE A 333 -6.19 1.54 18.14
C ILE A 333 -6.52 0.82 16.83
N VAL A 334 -5.71 1.06 15.79
CA VAL A 334 -6.04 0.69 14.41
C VAL A 334 -5.33 -0.57 13.90
N ARG A 335 -4.41 -1.13 14.71
CA ARG A 335 -3.54 -2.27 14.37
C ARG A 335 -2.72 -1.99 13.09
N GLY A 336 -1.93 -2.96 12.66
CA GLY A 336 -0.99 -2.79 11.54
C GLY A 336 -1.59 -2.78 10.13
N VAL A 337 -2.85 -2.38 9.98
CA VAL A 337 -3.58 -2.25 8.70
C VAL A 337 -4.40 -0.95 8.63
N GLY A 338 -4.16 -0.04 9.58
CA GLY A 338 -4.93 1.20 9.75
C GLY A 338 -6.45 1.02 9.80
N LEU A 339 -6.96 -0.05 10.41
CA LEU A 339 -8.38 -0.39 10.41
C LEU A 339 -9.08 0.27 11.60
N LEU A 340 -9.98 1.23 11.41
CA LEU A 340 -10.78 1.79 12.49
C LEU A 340 -11.80 0.76 13.00
N PRO A 341 -11.88 0.53 14.32
CA PRO A 341 -12.89 -0.35 14.91
C PRO A 341 -14.32 -0.01 14.45
N GLY A 342 -15.12 -1.05 14.22
CA GLY A 342 -16.56 -0.99 13.95
C GLY A 342 -16.96 -0.67 12.51
N THR A 343 -16.05 -0.19 11.66
CA THR A 343 -16.43 0.35 10.34
C THR A 343 -16.12 -0.58 9.17
N ALA A 344 -15.13 -1.47 9.31
CA ALA A 344 -14.51 -2.07 8.13
C ALA A 344 -14.02 -3.50 8.33
N ALA A 345 -13.66 -4.14 7.22
CA ALA A 345 -12.88 -5.36 7.13
C ALA A 345 -11.83 -5.23 6.02
N VAL A 346 -10.80 -6.06 6.08
CA VAL A 346 -9.65 -6.01 5.18
C VAL A 346 -9.72 -7.13 4.13
N LEU A 347 -9.39 -6.80 2.89
CA LEU A 347 -9.20 -7.76 1.80
C LEU A 347 -7.75 -7.69 1.31
N SER A 348 -7.02 -8.81 1.36
CA SER A 348 -5.66 -8.95 0.82
C SER A 348 -5.52 -10.20 -0.05
N LEU A 349 -4.37 -10.37 -0.71
CA LEU A 349 -4.05 -11.52 -1.55
C LEU A 349 -2.77 -12.21 -1.08
N LEU A 350 -2.90 -13.46 -0.64
CA LEU A 350 -1.77 -14.27 -0.18
C LEU A 350 -1.07 -14.96 -1.34
N VAL A 351 0.25 -15.14 -1.22
CA VAL A 351 1.06 -15.98 -2.12
C VAL A 351 1.77 -17.10 -1.36
N SER A 352 2.04 -18.21 -2.06
CA SER A 352 2.71 -19.38 -1.48
C SER A 352 4.21 -19.18 -1.29
N SER A 353 4.84 -20.06 -0.48
CA SER A 353 6.29 -20.08 -0.31
C SER A 353 7.04 -20.28 -1.63
N ALA A 354 6.50 -21.09 -2.55
CA ALA A 354 7.08 -21.28 -3.88
C ALA A 354 7.13 -19.96 -4.67
N TYR A 355 6.08 -19.15 -4.56
CA TYR A 355 6.01 -17.85 -5.23
C TYR A 355 7.07 -16.89 -4.70
N VAL A 356 7.15 -16.68 -3.37
CA VAL A 356 8.12 -15.74 -2.80
C VAL A 356 9.56 -16.24 -2.97
N ASN A 357 9.79 -17.55 -2.97
CA ASN A 357 11.12 -18.10 -3.23
C ASN A 357 11.60 -17.82 -4.65
N TRP A 358 10.70 -17.73 -5.62
CA TRP A 358 11.01 -17.34 -6.98
C TRP A 358 11.14 -15.81 -7.13
N TRP A 359 10.08 -15.07 -6.82
CA TRP A 359 9.99 -13.63 -7.09
C TRP A 359 10.72 -12.75 -6.08
N LYS A 360 11.00 -13.27 -4.88
CA LYS A 360 11.56 -12.58 -3.70
C LYS A 360 10.67 -11.50 -3.10
N ILE A 361 10.02 -10.68 -3.94
CA ILE A 361 9.03 -9.67 -3.56
C ILE A 361 7.77 -9.96 -4.37
N PRO A 362 6.58 -10.01 -3.76
CA PRO A 362 5.35 -10.14 -4.51
C PRO A 362 5.18 -9.06 -5.58
N LEU A 363 4.58 -9.41 -6.71
CA LEU A 363 4.25 -8.45 -7.77
C LEU A 363 2.74 -8.45 -7.99
N PHE A 364 2.11 -7.31 -7.73
CA PHE A 364 0.69 -7.07 -7.99
C PHE A 364 0.44 -6.88 -9.50
N THR A 365 -0.54 -7.59 -10.04
CA THR A 365 -0.82 -7.62 -11.49
C THR A 365 -2.19 -7.04 -11.84
N PRO A 366 -2.42 -6.69 -13.12
CA PRO A 366 -3.76 -6.33 -13.59
C PRO A 366 -4.82 -7.41 -13.32
N ASP A 367 -4.45 -8.68 -13.41
CA ASP A 367 -5.34 -9.81 -13.12
C ASP A 367 -5.69 -9.89 -11.63
N ASP A 368 -4.73 -9.58 -10.75
CA ASP A 368 -5.00 -9.45 -9.32
C ASP A 368 -6.02 -8.32 -9.10
N ALA A 369 -5.77 -7.11 -9.66
CA ALA A 369 -6.69 -5.97 -9.56
C ALA A 369 -8.12 -6.34 -10.02
N ASN A 370 -8.25 -7.02 -11.16
CA ASN A 370 -9.55 -7.43 -11.69
C ASN A 370 -10.29 -8.39 -10.75
N LYS A 371 -9.59 -9.32 -10.09
CA LYS A 371 -10.19 -10.22 -9.09
C LYS A 371 -10.63 -9.47 -7.84
N TYR A 372 -9.80 -8.56 -7.31
CA TYR A 372 -10.18 -7.68 -6.22
C TYR A 372 -11.45 -6.88 -6.55
N ILE A 373 -11.48 -6.24 -7.72
CA ILE A 373 -12.64 -5.45 -8.17
C ILE A 373 -13.89 -6.33 -8.27
N SER A 374 -13.75 -7.56 -8.78
CA SER A 374 -14.86 -8.50 -8.90
C SER A 374 -15.44 -8.89 -7.53
N ILE A 375 -14.58 -9.20 -6.55
CA ILE A 375 -15.00 -9.51 -5.18
C ILE A 375 -15.69 -8.29 -4.55
N ILE A 376 -15.04 -7.12 -4.58
CA ILE A 376 -15.54 -5.91 -3.93
C ILE A 376 -16.89 -5.47 -4.52
N THR A 377 -17.02 -5.46 -5.84
CA THR A 377 -18.28 -5.04 -6.49
C THR A 377 -19.44 -6.00 -6.19
N ASN A 378 -19.19 -7.31 -6.11
CA ASN A 378 -20.21 -8.27 -5.67
C ASN A 378 -20.52 -8.16 -4.17
N ALA A 379 -19.53 -7.86 -3.34
CA ALA A 379 -19.74 -7.64 -1.90
C ALA A 379 -20.58 -6.39 -1.63
N ILE A 380 -20.37 -5.31 -2.40
CA ILE A 380 -21.15 -4.06 -2.29
C ILE A 380 -22.65 -4.30 -2.54
N LEU A 381 -23.01 -5.12 -3.53
CA LEU A 381 -24.41 -5.50 -3.77
C LEU A 381 -25.07 -6.23 -2.58
N LYS A 382 -24.26 -6.92 -1.75
CA LYS A 382 -24.73 -7.60 -0.55
C LYS A 382 -24.85 -6.62 0.61
N LEU A 383 -23.82 -5.78 0.79
CA LEU A 383 -23.78 -4.76 1.83
C LEU A 383 -24.92 -3.75 1.71
N SER A 384 -25.33 -3.37 0.50
CA SER A 384 -26.42 -2.41 0.30
C SER A 384 -27.82 -2.96 0.63
N LYS A 385 -27.94 -4.25 0.95
CA LYS A 385 -29.21 -4.93 1.27
C LYS A 385 -29.36 -5.22 2.77
N ILE A 386 -28.33 -4.94 3.55
CA ILE A 386 -28.27 -5.09 5.00
C ILE A 386 -28.47 -3.71 5.61
#